data_AF-A0A813EHR8-F1
#
_entry.id   AF-A0A813EHR8-F1
#
_cell.length_a   1.000
_cell.length_b   1.000
_cell.length_c   1.000
_cell.angle_alpha   90.00
_cell.angle_beta   90.00
_cell.angle_gamma   90.00
#
_symmetry.space_group_name_H-M   'P 1'
#
loop_
_entity.id
_entity.type
_entity.pdbx_description
1 polymer ?
#
loop_
_entity_poly.entity_id
_entity_poly.type
_entity_poly.pdbx_seq_one_letter_code
_entity_poly.pdbx_strand_id
1 'polypeptide(L)'
;MFSLSRTEPWPRNNIINNKNKNKNNINNNNHKNTNRSAHSVIRLRLYKVASLLAACFLFRTGLVLQRAASGPASVSLQVHPVAFKVFAPSRFKEILDYRTVTAKTYQGLPLADLSSASRFSIRESLVRGLDEKLHPGSVFQDAERGQCVNGAIRSRGNLQYNWQRDGIRVQLKSAQITWNKANRRWLVQFTNVKLKEDDAAESEFDELLVALYTPRGIFIYRHDLKHGLSTRGISTAVRGSDIYVCGPCGETNWPVALDVILEKLEASACQRLGYISLNDELLSELVAVRPQTTWQVYKDLPLADLSSKARGDRLKALVRAVDSLLHPACIIKDADSDAFDWLRGGARIKCKSAQLCWSRSGKCWRTYFVDIKFQAFGIREMVAFDELLLALYTPRGLFIHRHDLEFAVSTQGVLTATSGHRVEIRGPTGEQNWQVALEAIMNKLDAESNGCKRLAFVPLRRLKGWDGGDE
;
A
#
# COMPACT_ATOMS: atom_id res chain seq x y z
N MET A 1 -35.08 32.50 33.48
CA MET A 1 -34.39 33.80 33.34
C MET A 1 -33.01 33.66 33.94
N PHE A 2 -31.99 33.39 33.12
CA PHE A 2 -30.59 33.47 33.54
C PHE A 2 -29.80 34.21 32.47
N SER A 3 -29.08 35.22 32.96
CA SER A 3 -28.37 36.27 32.25
C SER A 3 -27.13 35.73 31.53
N LEU A 4 -27.00 36.06 30.24
CA LEU A 4 -25.80 35.86 29.42
C LEU A 4 -24.84 37.03 29.65
N SER A 5 -23.72 36.77 30.33
CA SER A 5 -22.60 37.71 30.41
C SER A 5 -21.74 37.63 29.16
N ARG A 6 -21.68 38.77 28.43
CA ARG A 6 -20.76 39.03 27.32
C ARG A 6 -19.31 38.94 27.79
N THR A 7 -18.48 38.21 27.04
CA THR A 7 -17.02 38.33 27.10
C THR A 7 -16.53 39.04 25.85
N GLU A 8 -15.72 40.06 26.08
CA GLU A 8 -15.12 40.99 25.12
C GLU A 8 -14.11 40.33 24.15
N PRO A 9 -13.81 40.98 23.01
CA PRO A 9 -12.89 40.46 21.99
C PRO A 9 -11.41 40.74 22.34
N TRP A 10 -10.58 39.71 22.27
CA TRP A 10 -9.11 39.82 22.37
C TRP A 10 -8.47 40.28 21.04
N PRO A 11 -7.28 40.91 21.08
CA PRO A 11 -6.78 41.76 20.00
C PRO A 11 -6.10 40.96 18.88
N ARG A 12 -6.20 41.52 17.67
CA ARG A 12 -5.48 41.07 16.47
C ARG A 12 -3.98 41.32 16.66
N ASN A 13 -3.20 40.26 16.79
CA ASN A 13 -1.74 40.34 16.68
C ASN A 13 -1.31 40.28 15.21
N ASN A 14 -0.61 41.33 14.80
CA ASN A 14 0.08 41.46 13.52
C ASN A 14 1.18 40.39 13.41
N ILE A 15 1.05 39.49 12.43
CA ILE A 15 2.11 38.55 12.07
C ILE A 15 3.10 39.27 11.16
N ILE A 16 4.30 39.45 11.69
CA ILE A 16 5.49 39.94 10.99
C ILE A 16 5.94 38.87 9.98
N ASN A 17 5.94 39.24 8.71
CA ASN A 17 6.51 38.47 7.61
C ASN A 17 8.03 38.34 7.78
N ASN A 18 8.52 37.14 8.09
CA ASN A 18 9.94 36.83 8.03
C ASN A 18 10.28 36.19 6.67
N LYS A 19 10.50 37.03 5.66
CA LYS A 19 11.12 36.64 4.38
C LYS A 19 12.62 36.47 4.60
N ASN A 20 13.09 35.23 4.74
CA ASN A 20 14.51 34.97 4.65
C ASN A 20 14.93 34.62 3.21
N LYS A 21 15.91 35.41 2.78
CA LYS A 21 16.56 35.45 1.47
C LYS A 21 17.31 34.15 1.21
N ASN A 22 17.17 33.61 0.02
CA ASN A 22 18.30 32.98 -0.65
C ASN A 22 18.35 33.49 -2.10
N LYS A 23 19.20 34.49 -2.30
CA LYS A 23 19.61 34.99 -3.61
C LYS A 23 20.61 33.99 -4.17
N ASN A 24 20.41 33.53 -5.40
CA ASN A 24 21.52 33.32 -6.31
C ASN A 24 21.12 33.73 -7.73
N ASN A 25 22.07 34.40 -8.36
CA ASN A 25 22.02 35.28 -9.51
C ASN A 25 21.79 34.55 -10.85
N ILE A 26 20.94 35.13 -11.71
CA ILE A 26 21.25 35.80 -13.00
C ILE A 26 21.65 34.84 -14.14
N ASN A 27 20.76 34.68 -15.13
CA ASN A 27 21.05 35.28 -16.43
C ASN A 27 19.79 35.55 -17.27
N ASN A 28 19.78 36.77 -17.79
CA ASN A 28 18.80 37.37 -18.68
C ASN A 28 18.80 36.67 -20.05
N ASN A 29 17.64 36.63 -20.71
CA ASN A 29 17.51 37.26 -22.02
C ASN A 29 16.06 37.59 -22.36
N ASN A 30 15.84 38.89 -22.53
CA ASN A 30 14.62 39.51 -23.06
C ASN A 30 14.51 39.23 -24.55
N HIS A 31 13.31 38.88 -25.02
CA HIS A 31 12.80 39.41 -26.29
C HIS A 31 11.27 39.58 -26.22
N LYS A 32 10.85 40.85 -26.32
CA LYS A 32 9.50 41.27 -26.67
C LYS A 32 9.34 41.09 -28.18
N ASN A 33 8.19 40.62 -28.67
CA ASN A 33 7.33 41.44 -29.54
C ASN A 33 6.04 40.75 -30.01
N THR A 34 4.96 41.52 -29.83
CA THR A 34 3.80 41.77 -30.72
C THR A 34 2.92 40.64 -31.27
N ASN A 35 1.67 40.72 -30.84
CA ASN A 35 0.41 40.58 -31.60
C ASN A 35 0.54 40.40 -33.12
N ARG A 36 -0.13 39.37 -33.65
CA ARG A 36 -1.02 39.50 -34.81
C ARG A 36 -2.06 38.39 -34.83
N SER A 37 -3.27 38.82 -35.17
CA SER A 37 -4.49 38.05 -35.35
C SER A 37 -4.43 37.10 -36.54
N ALA A 38 -5.36 36.15 -36.49
CA ALA A 38 -6.22 35.70 -37.59
C ALA A 38 -5.93 34.32 -38.23
N HIS A 39 -7.04 33.59 -38.35
CA HIS A 39 -7.36 32.56 -39.33
C HIS A 39 -6.72 31.16 -39.25
N SER A 40 -7.53 30.25 -38.69
CA SER A 40 -8.00 29.01 -39.32
C SER A 40 -7.00 28.16 -40.09
N VAL A 41 -6.57 27.03 -39.51
CA VAL A 41 -6.62 25.71 -40.19
C VAL A 41 -6.78 24.62 -39.12
N ILE A 42 -7.94 23.98 -39.12
CA ILE A 42 -8.20 22.70 -38.45
C ILE A 42 -7.26 21.65 -39.08
N ARG A 43 -6.28 21.16 -38.33
CA ARG A 43 -5.50 19.96 -38.69
C ARG A 43 -5.78 18.86 -37.67
N LEU A 44 -6.73 17.98 -38.03
CA LEU A 44 -6.83 16.63 -37.49
C LEU A 44 -5.49 15.92 -37.71
N ARG A 45 -4.74 15.68 -36.63
CA ARG A 45 -3.69 14.65 -36.60
C ARG A 45 -4.31 13.35 -36.10
N LEU A 46 -4.97 12.64 -37.01
CA LEU A 46 -5.20 11.20 -36.91
C LEU A 46 -3.84 10.51 -37.11
N TYR A 47 -3.16 10.21 -36.00
CA TYR A 47 -1.98 9.35 -36.04
C TYR A 47 -2.41 7.91 -36.35
N LYS A 48 -1.95 7.47 -37.52
CA LYS A 48 -1.76 6.08 -37.96
C LYS A 48 -1.40 5.14 -36.78
N VAL A 49 -2.36 4.34 -36.32
CA VAL A 49 -2.13 3.13 -35.49
C VAL A 49 -2.86 1.91 -36.08
N ALA A 50 -3.18 1.93 -37.37
CA ALA A 50 -3.93 0.85 -38.03
C ALA A 50 -3.19 0.17 -39.20
N SER A 51 -1.85 0.09 -39.16
CA SER A 51 -1.09 -0.67 -40.17
C SER A 51 0.17 -1.34 -39.61
N LEU A 52 0.01 -2.02 -38.46
CA LEU A 52 1.07 -2.83 -37.84
C LEU A 52 0.50 -4.06 -37.09
N LEU A 53 -0.66 -4.56 -37.53
CA LEU A 53 -1.30 -5.76 -36.99
C LEU A 53 -1.60 -6.85 -38.04
N ALA A 54 -0.91 -6.81 -39.19
CA ALA A 54 -1.06 -7.82 -40.25
C ALA A 54 0.26 -8.49 -40.67
N ALA A 55 1.29 -8.49 -39.81
CA ALA A 55 2.60 -9.09 -40.12
C ALA A 55 3.22 -9.87 -38.93
N CYS A 56 2.41 -10.51 -38.09
CA CYS A 56 2.90 -11.35 -36.98
C CYS A 56 2.33 -12.79 -36.94
N PHE A 57 1.60 -13.21 -37.96
CA PHE A 57 1.25 -14.61 -38.16
C PHE A 57 1.69 -15.02 -39.54
N LEU A 58 2.89 -15.61 -39.63
CA LEU A 58 3.40 -16.54 -40.65
C LEU A 58 4.92 -16.43 -40.71
N PHE A 59 5.63 -17.01 -39.74
CA PHE A 59 6.96 -17.61 -39.95
C PHE A 59 7.24 -18.53 -38.76
N ARG A 60 6.78 -19.78 -38.89
CA ARG A 60 7.08 -20.86 -37.96
C ARG A 60 7.64 -22.02 -38.77
N THR A 61 8.87 -21.85 -39.29
CA THR A 61 9.71 -22.96 -39.75
C THR A 61 11.18 -22.60 -39.55
N GLY A 62 11.83 -23.39 -38.69
CA GLY A 62 13.25 -23.72 -38.64
C GLY A 62 14.30 -22.68 -39.03
N LEU A 63 14.96 -22.11 -38.02
CA LEU A 63 16.41 -21.87 -38.11
C LEU A 63 17.01 -21.89 -36.69
N VAL A 64 17.61 -23.03 -36.34
CA VAL A 64 18.48 -23.16 -35.16
C VAL A 64 19.82 -22.53 -35.53
N LEU A 65 19.95 -21.23 -35.27
CA LEU A 65 21.23 -20.53 -35.30
C LEU A 65 21.91 -20.75 -33.95
N GLN A 66 22.81 -21.74 -33.89
CA GLN A 66 23.79 -21.90 -32.82
C GLN A 66 24.71 -20.67 -32.84
N ARG A 67 24.36 -19.67 -32.02
CA ARG A 67 25.22 -18.52 -31.75
C ARG A 67 26.14 -18.91 -30.60
N ALA A 68 27.42 -19.13 -30.91
CA ALA A 68 28.47 -19.32 -29.90
C ALA A 68 28.60 -18.04 -29.07
N ALA A 69 27.90 -18.00 -27.94
CA ALA A 69 28.08 -16.96 -26.93
C ALA A 69 29.34 -17.29 -26.14
N SER A 70 30.43 -16.59 -26.41
CA SER A 70 31.52 -16.42 -25.47
C SER A 70 30.99 -15.63 -24.27
N GLY A 71 30.34 -16.35 -23.35
CA GLY A 71 29.87 -15.78 -22.09
C GLY A 71 31.05 -15.30 -21.25
N PRO A 72 30.91 -14.19 -20.50
CA PRO A 72 31.90 -13.81 -19.51
C PRO A 72 32.11 -14.98 -18.55
N ALA A 73 33.37 -15.26 -18.19
CA ALA A 73 33.75 -16.35 -17.31
C ALA A 73 32.81 -16.40 -16.10
N SER A 74 31.93 -17.41 -16.08
CA SER A 74 31.04 -17.65 -14.96
C SER A 74 31.92 -18.00 -13.78
N VAL A 75 32.11 -17.04 -12.89
CA VAL A 75 32.67 -17.29 -11.55
C VAL A 75 31.69 -18.27 -10.91
N SER A 76 32.03 -19.56 -10.98
CA SER A 76 31.31 -20.63 -10.31
C SER A 76 31.46 -20.39 -8.82
N LEU A 77 30.52 -19.64 -8.24
CA LEU A 77 30.40 -19.52 -6.81
C LEU A 77 30.10 -20.93 -6.28
N GLN A 78 31.08 -21.54 -5.59
CA GLN A 78 30.82 -22.75 -4.82
C GLN A 78 29.81 -22.41 -3.72
N VAL A 79 28.53 -22.65 -3.99
CA VAL A 79 27.47 -22.48 -3.01
C VAL A 79 27.50 -23.69 -2.09
N HIS A 80 28.17 -23.56 -0.94
CA HIS A 80 28.12 -24.59 0.09
C HIS A 80 26.66 -24.80 0.54
N PRO A 81 26.22 -26.06 0.72
CA PRO A 81 24.87 -26.35 1.15
C PRO A 81 24.65 -25.79 2.57
N VAL A 82 23.85 -24.74 2.68
CA VAL A 82 23.42 -24.19 3.98
C VAL A 82 22.42 -25.15 4.64
N ALA A 83 22.71 -25.62 5.85
CA ALA A 83 21.76 -26.41 6.64
C ALA A 83 20.63 -25.50 7.18
N PHE A 84 19.43 -26.06 7.34
CA PHE A 84 18.31 -25.35 7.95
C PHE A 84 18.65 -24.93 9.39
N LYS A 85 18.41 -23.66 9.75
CA LYS A 85 18.63 -23.15 11.11
C LYS A 85 17.39 -22.53 11.73
N VAL A 86 17.20 -22.74 13.03
CA VAL A 86 16.20 -22.02 13.82
C VAL A 86 16.90 -20.92 14.61
N PHE A 87 16.36 -19.70 14.59
CA PHE A 87 16.93 -18.57 15.32
C PHE A 87 15.98 -18.07 16.40
N ALA A 88 16.50 -17.86 17.61
CA ALA A 88 15.74 -17.27 18.70
C ALA A 88 15.28 -15.83 18.37
N PRO A 89 14.01 -15.47 18.62
CA PRO A 89 13.47 -14.14 18.29
C PRO A 89 14.14 -13.00 19.05
N SER A 90 14.66 -13.28 20.25
CA SER A 90 15.37 -12.32 21.09
C SER A 90 16.58 -11.70 20.37
N ARG A 91 17.22 -12.45 19.45
CA ARG A 91 18.31 -11.94 18.60
C ARG A 91 17.86 -10.83 17.64
N PHE A 92 16.56 -10.72 17.38
CA PHE A 92 16.00 -9.72 16.46
C PHE A 92 15.02 -8.77 17.16
N LYS A 93 15.15 -8.62 18.48
CA LYS A 93 14.25 -7.81 19.31
C LYS A 93 14.07 -6.40 18.74
N GLU A 94 15.12 -5.72 18.32
CA GLU A 94 15.02 -4.36 17.75
C GLU A 94 14.20 -4.29 16.46
N ILE A 95 14.27 -5.32 15.62
CA ILE A 95 13.51 -5.39 14.37
C ILE A 95 12.05 -5.73 14.65
N LEU A 96 11.80 -6.68 15.57
CA LEU A 96 10.48 -7.20 15.91
C LEU A 96 9.65 -6.24 16.79
N ASP A 97 10.32 -5.51 17.69
CA ASP A 97 9.71 -4.50 18.57
C ASP A 97 9.51 -3.15 17.85
N TYR A 98 10.02 -3.00 16.62
CA TYR A 98 9.85 -1.77 15.87
C TYR A 98 8.36 -1.45 15.70
N ARG A 99 7.99 -0.22 16.07
CA ARG A 99 6.69 0.36 15.80
C ARG A 99 6.87 1.77 15.26
N THR A 100 6.12 2.11 14.22
CA THR A 100 6.05 3.50 13.76
C THR A 100 5.35 4.35 14.82
N VAL A 101 5.59 5.66 14.82
CA VAL A 101 4.87 6.60 15.71
C VAL A 101 3.35 6.43 15.54
N THR A 102 2.89 6.29 14.30
CA THR A 102 1.49 5.99 13.98
C THR A 102 1.02 4.67 14.60
N ALA A 103 1.77 3.57 14.45
CA ALA A 103 1.36 2.28 15.01
C ALA A 103 1.23 2.34 16.54
N LYS A 104 2.22 2.94 17.23
CA LYS A 104 2.17 3.15 18.69
C LYS A 104 0.93 3.95 19.12
N THR A 105 0.59 4.99 18.35
CA THR A 105 -0.54 5.88 18.63
C THR A 105 -1.90 5.19 18.53
N TYR A 106 -1.99 4.13 17.72
CA TYR A 106 -3.23 3.39 17.49
C TYR A 106 -3.28 2.04 18.20
N GLN A 107 -2.28 1.71 19.01
CA GLN A 107 -2.20 0.43 19.69
C GLN A 107 -3.46 0.19 20.54
N GLY A 108 -4.09 -0.98 20.34
CA GLY A 108 -5.29 -1.38 21.08
C GLY A 108 -6.60 -0.76 20.59
N LEU A 109 -6.59 0.06 19.55
CA LEU A 109 -7.82 0.68 19.02
C LEU A 109 -8.56 -0.27 18.05
N PRO A 110 -9.91 -0.26 18.02
CA PRO A 110 -10.72 -1.29 17.37
C PRO A 110 -10.48 -1.46 15.86
N LEU A 111 -10.06 -0.38 15.19
CA LEU A 111 -9.77 -0.42 13.77
C LEU A 111 -8.28 -0.48 13.46
N ALA A 112 -7.37 -0.33 14.42
CA ALA A 112 -5.94 -0.19 14.15
C ALA A 112 -5.37 -1.39 13.38
N ASP A 113 -5.88 -2.55 13.77
CA ASP A 113 -5.39 -3.86 13.41
C ASP A 113 -6.03 -4.46 12.15
N LEU A 114 -7.12 -3.86 11.69
CA LEU A 114 -7.84 -4.34 10.53
C LEU A 114 -7.11 -3.97 9.24
N SER A 115 -7.25 -4.81 8.21
CA SER A 115 -6.73 -4.49 6.87
C SER A 115 -7.30 -3.17 6.35
N SER A 116 -6.57 -2.43 5.52
CA SER A 116 -7.05 -1.14 4.98
C SER A 116 -8.42 -1.26 4.30
N ALA A 117 -8.67 -2.34 3.55
CA ALA A 117 -9.97 -2.61 2.95
C ALA A 117 -11.07 -2.85 4.01
N SER A 118 -10.73 -3.53 5.11
CA SER A 118 -11.69 -3.77 6.18
C SER A 118 -12.02 -2.49 6.94
N ARG A 119 -11.00 -1.70 7.30
CA ARG A 119 -11.17 -0.38 7.93
C ARG A 119 -12.02 0.54 7.08
N PHE A 120 -11.76 0.58 5.77
CA PHE A 120 -12.56 1.37 4.83
C PHE A 120 -14.02 0.92 4.86
N SER A 121 -14.29 -0.37 4.70
CA SER A 121 -15.66 -0.88 4.65
C SER A 121 -16.44 -0.68 5.95
N ILE A 122 -15.80 -0.73 7.13
CA ILE A 122 -16.47 -0.38 8.40
C ILE A 122 -16.82 1.11 8.41
N ARG A 123 -15.85 1.97 8.07
CA ARG A 123 -16.08 3.42 8.00
C ARG A 123 -17.15 3.79 6.97
N GLU A 124 -17.22 3.08 5.85
CA GLU A 124 -18.26 3.24 4.84
C GLU A 124 -19.65 2.96 5.41
N SER A 125 -19.83 1.82 6.10
CA SER A 125 -21.10 1.50 6.76
C SER A 125 -21.48 2.53 7.84
N LEU A 126 -20.51 2.96 8.65
CA LEU A 126 -20.74 3.96 9.70
C LEU A 126 -21.13 5.33 9.13
N VAL A 127 -20.42 5.80 8.10
CA VAL A 127 -20.69 7.09 7.48
C VAL A 127 -22.03 7.08 6.75
N ARG A 128 -22.36 5.98 6.06
CA ARG A 128 -23.66 5.82 5.42
C ARG A 128 -24.80 5.83 6.45
N GLY A 129 -24.65 5.11 7.57
CA GLY A 129 -25.65 5.12 8.63
C GLY A 129 -25.84 6.51 9.27
N LEU A 130 -24.77 7.31 9.37
CA LEU A 130 -24.90 8.72 9.76
C LEU A 130 -25.63 9.53 8.68
N ASP A 131 -25.32 9.29 7.41
CA ASP A 131 -25.92 10.01 6.28
C ASP A 131 -27.43 9.76 6.19
N GLU A 132 -27.86 8.51 6.37
CA GLU A 132 -29.27 8.09 6.47
C GLU A 132 -29.98 8.79 7.64
N LYS A 133 -29.31 8.95 8.79
CA LYS A 133 -29.88 9.68 9.94
C LYS A 133 -30.02 11.18 9.68
N LEU A 134 -29.10 11.78 8.92
CA LEU A 134 -29.12 13.21 8.59
C LEU A 134 -30.15 13.55 7.50
N HIS A 135 -30.58 12.57 6.72
CA HIS A 135 -31.53 12.73 5.62
C HIS A 135 -32.70 11.75 5.77
N PRO A 136 -33.53 11.92 6.82
CA PRO A 136 -34.67 11.05 7.04
C PRO A 136 -35.65 11.14 5.86
N GLY A 137 -36.04 9.98 5.32
CA GLY A 137 -36.96 9.89 4.18
C GLY A 137 -36.29 9.88 2.81
N SER A 138 -34.99 10.13 2.73
CA SER A 138 -34.22 10.00 1.48
C SER A 138 -34.11 8.54 1.03
N VAL A 139 -34.05 8.33 -0.28
CA VAL A 139 -33.82 7.02 -0.89
C VAL A 139 -32.32 6.82 -1.10
N PHE A 140 -31.78 5.77 -0.50
CA PHE A 140 -30.37 5.38 -0.62
C PHE A 140 -30.21 4.18 -1.54
N GLN A 141 -29.32 4.31 -2.52
CA GLN A 141 -29.00 3.26 -3.48
C GLN A 141 -27.49 2.99 -3.49
N ASP A 142 -27.10 1.72 -3.58
CA ASP A 142 -25.69 1.34 -3.73
C ASP A 142 -25.17 1.78 -5.09
N ALA A 143 -23.91 2.21 -5.14
CA ALA A 143 -23.29 2.55 -6.42
C ALA A 143 -23.24 1.35 -7.37
N GLU A 144 -23.73 1.57 -8.60
CA GLU A 144 -23.68 0.56 -9.64
C GLU A 144 -22.25 0.28 -10.09
N ARG A 145 -21.95 -0.99 -10.39
CA ARG A 145 -20.63 -1.38 -10.88
C ARG A 145 -20.50 -1.05 -12.36
N GLY A 146 -19.94 0.12 -12.66
CA GLY A 146 -19.57 0.49 -14.02
C GLY A 146 -18.50 -0.43 -14.63
N GLN A 147 -18.36 -0.38 -15.96
CA GLN A 147 -17.25 -1.00 -16.67
C GLN A 147 -16.04 -0.05 -16.72
N CYS A 148 -14.84 -0.61 -16.72
CA CYS A 148 -13.60 0.08 -17.05
C CYS A 148 -13.52 0.29 -18.57
N VAL A 149 -12.59 1.15 -19.01
CA VAL A 149 -12.33 1.41 -20.46
C VAL A 149 -11.94 0.16 -21.26
N ASN A 150 -11.54 -0.92 -20.58
CA ASN A 150 -11.21 -2.22 -21.17
C ASN A 150 -12.36 -3.25 -21.05
N GLY A 151 -13.58 -2.83 -20.72
CA GLY A 151 -14.75 -3.70 -20.53
C GLY A 151 -14.79 -4.48 -19.22
N ALA A 152 -13.70 -4.47 -18.43
CA ALA A 152 -13.69 -5.16 -17.14
C ALA A 152 -14.61 -4.47 -16.13
N ILE A 153 -15.39 -5.24 -15.36
CA ILE A 153 -16.24 -4.68 -14.30
C ILE A 153 -15.36 -4.01 -13.23
N ARG A 154 -15.68 -2.77 -12.85
CA ARG A 154 -14.96 -2.05 -11.80
C ARG A 154 -15.11 -2.79 -10.46
N SER A 155 -13.99 -2.92 -9.75
CA SER A 155 -14.03 -3.40 -8.37
C SER A 155 -14.74 -2.37 -7.48
N ARG A 156 -15.30 -2.82 -6.34
CA ARG A 156 -15.98 -1.93 -5.37
C ARG A 156 -15.10 -0.75 -4.91
N GLY A 157 -13.78 -0.94 -4.84
CA GLY A 157 -12.85 0.14 -4.46
C GLY A 157 -12.57 1.17 -5.56
N ASN A 158 -13.01 0.91 -6.80
CA ASN A 158 -12.82 1.76 -7.97
C ASN A 158 -14.16 2.28 -8.53
N LEU A 159 -15.22 2.26 -7.73
CA LEU A 159 -16.48 2.89 -8.09
C LEU A 159 -16.33 4.41 -8.13
N GLN A 160 -17.16 5.06 -8.94
CA GLN A 160 -17.16 6.51 -9.12
C GLN A 160 -17.63 7.22 -7.84
N TYR A 161 -18.63 6.61 -7.18
CA TYR A 161 -19.17 7.01 -5.89
C TYR A 161 -19.46 5.76 -5.05
N ASN A 162 -19.83 5.93 -3.78
CA ASN A 162 -20.08 4.83 -2.85
C ASN A 162 -21.58 4.51 -2.73
N TRP A 163 -22.43 5.54 -2.68
CA TRP A 163 -23.89 5.43 -2.71
C TRP A 163 -24.52 6.67 -3.35
N GLN A 164 -25.80 6.57 -3.71
CA GLN A 164 -26.62 7.67 -4.21
C GLN A 164 -27.74 7.95 -3.21
N ARG A 165 -28.00 9.23 -2.93
CA ARG A 165 -29.05 9.73 -2.01
C ARG A 165 -29.92 10.74 -2.76
N ASP A 166 -31.18 10.39 -3.06
CA ASP A 166 -32.10 11.25 -3.82
C ASP A 166 -31.50 11.85 -5.11
N GLY A 167 -30.81 11.02 -5.89
CA GLY A 167 -30.13 11.49 -7.10
C GLY A 167 -28.69 11.98 -6.87
N ILE A 168 -28.32 12.39 -5.65
CA ILE A 168 -26.98 12.90 -5.30
C ILE A 168 -26.00 11.74 -5.17
N ARG A 169 -24.96 11.70 -6.01
CA ARG A 169 -23.90 10.68 -5.95
C ARG A 169 -22.86 11.08 -4.90
N VAL A 170 -22.73 10.25 -3.85
CA VAL A 170 -21.86 10.51 -2.71
C VAL A 170 -20.60 9.65 -2.79
N GLN A 171 -19.43 10.28 -2.91
CA GLN A 171 -18.15 9.61 -2.80
C GLN A 171 -17.63 9.72 -1.35
N LEU A 172 -17.20 8.60 -0.78
CA LEU A 172 -16.54 8.55 0.52
C LEU A 172 -15.05 8.27 0.36
N LYS A 173 -14.23 9.12 0.97
CA LYS A 173 -12.82 8.83 1.23
C LYS A 173 -12.58 8.72 2.73
N SER A 174 -11.63 7.87 3.12
CA SER A 174 -11.24 7.77 4.52
C SER A 174 -9.74 7.75 4.67
N ALA A 175 -9.26 8.39 5.72
CA ALA A 175 -7.85 8.47 6.06
C ALA A 175 -7.65 8.24 7.56
N GLN A 176 -6.45 7.83 7.92
CA GLN A 176 -5.99 7.76 9.31
C GLN A 176 -4.95 8.86 9.53
N ILE A 177 -4.99 9.56 10.68
CA ILE A 177 -3.90 10.50 11.00
C ILE A 177 -2.58 9.72 11.10
N THR A 178 -1.58 10.15 10.35
CA THR A 178 -0.31 9.43 10.19
C THR A 178 0.85 10.37 10.41
N TRP A 179 1.85 9.91 11.16
CA TRP A 179 3.11 10.61 11.31
C TRP A 179 3.95 10.52 10.02
N ASN A 180 4.14 11.65 9.35
CA ASN A 180 5.04 11.76 8.22
C ASN A 180 6.47 12.01 8.71
N LYS A 181 7.29 10.95 8.73
CA LYS A 181 8.69 11.01 9.19
C LYS A 181 9.53 12.02 8.40
N ALA A 182 9.37 12.08 7.08
CA ALA A 182 10.18 12.95 6.22
C ALA A 182 9.93 14.44 6.51
N ASN A 183 8.67 14.81 6.74
CA ASN A 183 8.30 16.18 7.06
C ASN A 183 8.13 16.46 8.56
N ARG A 184 8.43 15.48 9.41
CA ARG A 184 8.26 15.54 10.87
C ARG A 184 6.91 16.14 11.31
N ARG A 185 5.79 15.70 10.74
CA ARG A 185 4.46 16.22 11.10
C ARG A 185 3.38 15.15 10.96
N TRP A 186 2.29 15.31 11.71
CA TRP A 186 1.07 14.53 11.50
C TRP A 186 0.30 15.07 10.28
N LEU A 187 -0.31 14.18 9.52
CA LEU A 187 -1.21 14.55 8.43
C LEU A 187 -2.33 13.53 8.25
N VAL A 188 -3.42 13.98 7.63
CA VAL A 188 -4.41 13.11 6.97
C VAL A 188 -4.27 13.28 5.47
N GLN A 189 -4.27 12.16 4.74
CA GLN A 189 -4.18 12.13 3.29
C GLN A 189 -5.33 11.28 2.71
N PHE A 190 -6.16 11.91 1.90
CA PHE A 190 -7.17 11.23 1.08
C PHE A 190 -6.65 11.15 -0.35
N THR A 191 -6.62 9.94 -0.91
CA THR A 191 -6.01 9.71 -2.22
C THR A 191 -7.03 9.40 -3.30
N ASN A 192 -6.66 9.69 -4.55
CA ASN A 192 -7.42 9.36 -5.76
C ASN A 192 -8.84 9.97 -5.74
N VAL A 193 -8.95 11.24 -5.39
CA VAL A 193 -10.19 12.03 -5.46
C VAL A 193 -10.33 12.55 -6.88
N LYS A 194 -11.28 12.00 -7.62
CA LYS A 194 -11.50 12.36 -9.03
C LYS A 194 -12.51 13.48 -9.13
N LEU A 195 -12.00 14.70 -9.16
CA LEU A 195 -12.81 15.89 -9.35
C LEU A 195 -13.23 16.02 -10.82
N LYS A 196 -14.29 16.79 -11.06
CA LYS A 196 -14.66 17.19 -12.42
C LYS A 196 -13.50 18.00 -13.02
N GLU A 197 -12.95 17.54 -14.14
CA GLU A 197 -12.07 18.36 -14.97
C GLU A 197 -12.94 19.31 -15.79
N ASP A 198 -12.43 20.51 -16.11
CA ASP A 198 -13.19 21.55 -16.82
C ASP A 198 -13.74 21.07 -18.17
N ASP A 199 -13.10 20.08 -18.80
CA ASP A 199 -13.48 19.50 -20.09
C ASP A 199 -14.25 18.15 -19.98
N ALA A 200 -14.41 17.60 -18.77
CA ALA A 200 -15.14 16.35 -18.58
C ALA A 200 -16.65 16.62 -18.50
N ALA A 201 -17.43 15.93 -19.33
CA ALA A 201 -18.89 16.12 -19.42
C ALA A 201 -19.57 16.03 -18.04
N GLU A 202 -19.16 15.10 -17.17
CA GLU A 202 -19.78 14.88 -15.87
C GLU A 202 -18.76 14.54 -14.78
N SER A 203 -18.97 15.08 -13.57
CA SER A 203 -18.24 14.67 -12.36
C SER A 203 -18.55 13.21 -12.04
N GLU A 204 -17.61 12.46 -11.45
CA GLU A 204 -17.86 11.09 -10.97
C GLU A 204 -18.77 11.06 -9.73
N PHE A 205 -18.89 12.18 -9.02
CA PHE A 205 -19.74 12.34 -7.84
C PHE A 205 -20.19 13.80 -7.66
N ASP A 206 -21.23 14.02 -6.87
CA ASP A 206 -21.78 15.35 -6.59
C ASP A 206 -21.37 15.84 -5.19
N GLU A 207 -21.18 14.92 -4.25
CA GLU A 207 -20.77 15.20 -2.88
C GLU A 207 -19.55 14.34 -2.48
N LEU A 208 -18.56 14.96 -1.82
CA LEU A 208 -17.42 14.26 -1.25
C LEU A 208 -17.52 14.27 0.28
N LEU A 209 -17.65 13.09 0.87
CA LEU A 209 -17.51 12.88 2.29
C LEU A 209 -16.09 12.38 2.60
N VAL A 210 -15.52 12.91 3.68
CA VAL A 210 -14.22 12.49 4.21
C VAL A 210 -14.35 12.02 5.66
N ALA A 211 -13.88 10.79 5.91
CA ALA A 211 -13.85 10.19 7.24
C ALA A 211 -12.42 10.14 7.79
N LEU A 212 -12.15 10.92 8.83
CA LEU A 212 -10.87 11.00 9.53
C LEU A 212 -10.88 10.05 10.73
N TYR A 213 -10.21 8.92 10.62
CA TYR A 213 -9.99 8.02 11.76
C TYR A 213 -8.83 8.53 12.61
N THR A 214 -9.07 8.74 13.90
CA THR A 214 -8.13 9.27 14.89
C THR A 214 -8.16 8.41 16.15
N PRO A 215 -7.20 8.56 17.08
CA PRO A 215 -7.30 7.90 18.38
C PRO A 215 -8.46 8.39 19.24
N ARG A 216 -9.06 9.56 18.94
CA ARG A 216 -10.29 10.03 19.61
C ARG A 216 -11.55 9.38 19.04
N GLY A 217 -11.57 8.99 17.77
CA GLY A 217 -12.79 8.58 17.07
C GLY A 217 -12.73 8.84 15.58
N ILE A 218 -13.88 8.78 14.91
CA ILE A 218 -14.03 9.04 13.48
C ILE A 218 -14.76 10.36 13.30
N PHE A 219 -14.08 11.37 12.74
CA PHE A 219 -14.70 12.63 12.36
C PHE A 219 -15.16 12.56 10.91
N ILE A 220 -16.37 13.07 10.63
CA ILE A 220 -16.99 12.99 9.32
C ILE A 220 -17.28 14.41 8.84
N TYR A 221 -16.73 14.76 7.68
CA TYR A 221 -16.92 16.06 7.05
C TYR A 221 -17.45 15.90 5.62
N ARG A 222 -18.32 16.82 5.20
CA ARG A 222 -18.56 17.14 3.80
C ARG A 222 -17.46 18.10 3.36
N HIS A 223 -16.68 17.68 2.37
CA HIS A 223 -15.53 18.44 1.88
C HIS A 223 -15.94 19.49 0.85
N ASP A 224 -15.29 20.66 0.86
CA ASP A 224 -15.60 21.80 -0.02
C ASP A 224 -15.03 21.70 -1.46
N LEU A 225 -14.47 20.55 -1.80
CA LEU A 225 -13.74 20.27 -3.05
C LEU A 225 -12.63 21.27 -3.40
N LYS A 226 -12.09 22.02 -2.43
CA LYS A 226 -11.05 23.04 -2.64
C LYS A 226 -9.90 22.92 -1.64
N HIS A 227 -10.22 22.82 -0.36
CA HIS A 227 -9.25 22.82 0.72
C HIS A 227 -8.29 21.62 0.62
N GLY A 228 -7.00 21.85 0.88
CA GLY A 228 -5.99 20.79 0.96
C GLY A 228 -5.74 20.01 -0.35
N LEU A 229 -6.37 20.36 -1.47
CA LEU A 229 -6.15 19.69 -2.74
C LEU A 229 -4.73 19.92 -3.25
N SER A 230 -4.02 18.85 -3.57
CA SER A 230 -2.78 18.91 -4.31
C SER A 230 -3.03 18.61 -5.79
N THR A 231 -2.49 19.44 -6.67
CA THR A 231 -2.37 19.14 -8.09
C THR A 231 -0.93 18.72 -8.37
N ARG A 232 -0.75 17.57 -9.03
CA ARG A 232 0.55 17.06 -9.52
C ARG A 232 0.62 17.11 -11.05
N GLY A 233 -0.02 18.13 -11.65
CA GLY A 233 -0.13 18.27 -13.11
C GLY A 233 -0.80 17.06 -13.76
N ILE A 234 -0.21 16.54 -14.84
CA ILE A 234 -0.73 15.42 -15.66
C ILE A 234 -1.03 14.16 -14.83
N SER A 235 -0.25 13.88 -13.79
CA SER A 235 -0.52 12.71 -12.93
C SER A 235 -1.86 12.80 -12.20
N THR A 236 -2.35 14.02 -11.96
CA THR A 236 -3.66 14.27 -11.31
C THR A 236 -4.80 13.83 -12.21
N ALA A 237 -4.70 14.08 -13.51
CA ALA A 237 -5.73 13.68 -14.46
C ALA A 237 -5.93 12.16 -14.52
N VAL A 238 -4.82 11.42 -14.47
CA VAL A 238 -4.87 9.94 -14.52
C VAL A 238 -5.29 9.32 -13.18
N ARG A 239 -4.76 9.82 -12.07
CA ARG A 239 -4.90 9.18 -10.74
C ARG A 239 -5.99 9.80 -9.86
N GLY A 240 -6.44 11.00 -10.18
CA GLY A 240 -7.17 11.87 -9.29
C GLY A 240 -6.24 12.74 -8.43
N SER A 241 -6.86 13.70 -7.75
CA SER A 241 -6.22 14.57 -6.76
C SER A 241 -6.02 13.86 -5.43
N ASP A 242 -5.05 14.33 -4.67
CA ASP A 242 -4.91 13.99 -3.26
C ASP A 242 -5.35 15.21 -2.42
N ILE A 243 -5.97 14.96 -1.27
CA ILE A 243 -6.27 15.99 -0.26
C ILE A 243 -5.35 15.77 0.93
N TYR A 244 -4.60 16.80 1.34
CA TYR A 244 -3.74 16.80 2.51
C TYR A 244 -4.17 17.87 3.51
N VAL A 245 -4.34 17.47 4.76
CA VAL A 245 -4.46 18.40 5.89
C VAL A 245 -3.40 18.04 6.92
N CYS A 246 -2.54 18.99 7.23
CA CYS A 246 -1.34 18.77 8.04
C CYS A 246 -1.43 19.50 9.38
N GLY A 247 -0.96 18.84 10.45
CA GLY A 247 -0.66 19.50 11.72
C GLY A 247 0.66 20.30 11.65
N PRO A 248 1.09 20.89 12.78
CA PRO A 248 2.33 21.65 12.87
C PRO A 248 3.57 20.80 12.58
N CYS A 249 4.61 21.43 12.01
CA CYS A 249 5.90 20.79 11.80
C CYS A 249 6.64 20.63 13.13
N GLY A 250 7.24 19.46 13.35
CA GLY A 250 7.94 19.11 14.58
C GLY A 250 7.05 18.62 15.73
N GLU A 251 5.73 18.80 15.63
CA GLU A 251 4.80 18.46 16.71
C GLU A 251 4.51 16.96 16.76
N THR A 252 5.15 16.25 17.70
CA THR A 252 4.95 14.80 17.89
C THR A 252 3.67 14.44 18.65
N ASN A 253 3.09 15.39 19.40
CA ASN A 253 1.86 15.22 20.16
C ASN A 253 0.66 15.14 19.21
N TRP A 254 0.15 13.93 18.96
CA TRP A 254 -0.96 13.73 18.02
C TRP A 254 -2.24 14.48 18.39
N PRO A 255 -2.63 14.65 19.68
CA PRO A 255 -3.78 15.48 20.05
C PRO A 255 -3.67 16.92 19.53
N VAL A 256 -2.54 17.59 19.81
CA VAL A 256 -2.30 18.98 19.37
C VAL A 256 -2.35 19.09 17.85
N ALA A 257 -1.71 18.15 17.16
CA ALA A 257 -1.72 18.14 15.70
C ALA A 257 -3.11 17.85 15.11
N LEU A 258 -3.92 17.02 15.78
CA LEU A 258 -5.29 16.76 15.38
C LEU A 258 -6.16 18.00 15.54
N ASP A 259 -6.06 18.71 16.67
CA ASP A 259 -6.85 19.92 16.91
C ASP A 259 -6.60 20.98 15.82
N VAL A 260 -5.34 21.18 15.42
CA VAL A 260 -4.98 22.05 14.28
C VAL A 260 -5.51 21.54 12.93
N ILE A 261 -5.56 20.21 12.72
CA ILE A 261 -6.13 19.64 11.48
C ILE A 261 -7.64 19.89 11.42
N LEU A 262 -8.35 19.71 12.52
CA LEU A 262 -9.79 19.95 12.61
C LEU A 262 -10.11 21.43 12.44
N GLU A 263 -9.35 22.32 13.10
CA GLU A 263 -9.47 23.77 12.94
C GLU A 263 -9.31 24.20 11.48
N LYS A 264 -8.34 23.63 10.75
CA LYS A 264 -8.13 23.93 9.32
C LYS A 264 -9.31 23.51 8.44
N LEU A 265 -9.95 22.38 8.75
CA LEU A 265 -11.15 21.94 8.04
C LEU A 265 -12.34 22.85 8.36
N GLU A 266 -12.51 23.23 9.63
CA GLU A 266 -13.62 24.08 10.09
C GLU A 266 -13.46 25.55 9.67
N ALA A 267 -12.22 26.03 9.52
CA ALA A 267 -11.91 27.35 8.96
C ALA A 267 -12.04 27.40 7.43
N SER A 268 -12.18 26.26 6.75
CA SER A 268 -12.53 26.20 5.33
C SER A 268 -14.04 26.10 5.15
N ALA A 269 -14.51 25.90 3.92
CA ALA A 269 -15.93 25.65 3.67
C ALA A 269 -16.34 24.17 3.92
N CYS A 270 -15.49 23.35 4.55
CA CYS A 270 -15.87 21.99 4.91
C CYS A 270 -16.88 21.99 6.07
N GLN A 271 -17.92 21.18 5.96
CA GLN A 271 -18.96 21.08 6.98
C GLN A 271 -18.77 19.80 7.79
N ARG A 272 -18.65 19.92 9.11
CA ARG A 272 -18.64 18.75 10.00
C ARG A 272 -20.06 18.16 10.08
N LEU A 273 -20.20 16.90 9.66
CA LEU A 273 -21.47 16.18 9.68
C LEU A 273 -21.68 15.39 10.97
N GLY A 274 -20.59 14.91 11.58
CA GLY A 274 -20.70 14.13 12.81
C GLY A 274 -19.36 13.65 13.36
N TYR A 275 -19.46 12.95 14.49
CA TYR A 275 -18.35 12.29 15.15
C TYR A 275 -18.85 10.97 15.74
N ILE A 276 -18.08 9.91 15.50
CA ILE A 276 -18.37 8.55 15.99
C ILE A 276 -17.28 8.19 17.00
N SER A 277 -17.70 7.92 18.23
CA SER A 277 -16.81 7.49 19.32
C SER A 277 -16.22 6.10 19.02
N LEU A 278 -15.04 5.82 19.55
CA LEU A 278 -14.48 4.46 19.47
C LEU A 278 -15.23 3.45 20.34
N ASN A 279 -16.04 3.94 21.28
CA ASN A 279 -16.93 3.13 22.13
C ASN A 279 -18.36 3.06 21.56
N ASP A 280 -18.58 3.50 20.32
CA ASP A 280 -19.87 3.40 19.66
C ASP A 280 -20.27 1.92 19.49
N GLU A 281 -21.52 1.60 19.84
CA GLU A 281 -22.05 0.24 19.83
C GLU A 281 -22.06 -0.34 18.41
N LEU A 282 -22.50 0.45 17.42
CA LEU A 282 -22.53 0.04 16.02
C LEU A 282 -21.11 -0.20 15.47
N LEU A 283 -20.13 0.62 15.85
CA LEU A 283 -18.73 0.35 15.52
C LEU A 283 -18.29 -1.01 16.08
N SER A 284 -18.64 -1.32 17.33
CA SER A 284 -18.29 -2.57 18.00
C SER A 284 -18.94 -3.78 17.32
N GLU A 285 -20.23 -3.69 16.98
CA GLU A 285 -20.96 -4.72 16.23
C GLU A 285 -20.35 -4.97 14.85
N LEU A 286 -20.05 -3.90 14.09
CA LEU A 286 -19.45 -4.01 12.76
C LEU A 286 -18.04 -4.63 12.79
N VAL A 287 -17.30 -4.43 13.88
CA VAL A 287 -16.02 -5.09 14.12
C VAL A 287 -16.22 -6.57 14.47
N ALA A 288 -17.23 -6.89 15.28
CA ALA A 288 -17.53 -8.24 15.75
C ALA A 288 -18.02 -9.20 14.64
N VAL A 289 -18.85 -8.72 13.70
CA VAL A 289 -19.44 -9.53 12.60
C VAL A 289 -18.41 -9.94 11.54
N ARG A 290 -17.19 -9.38 11.58
CA ARG A 290 -16.18 -9.61 10.54
C ARG A 290 -15.67 -11.05 10.56
N PRO A 291 -15.64 -11.73 9.39
CA PRO A 291 -15.05 -13.06 9.28
C PRO A 291 -13.62 -13.07 9.81
N GLN A 292 -13.44 -13.90 10.83
CA GLN A 292 -12.30 -14.06 11.75
C GLN A 292 -10.96 -14.48 11.12
N THR A 293 -10.81 -14.35 9.81
CA THR A 293 -9.86 -15.22 9.08
C THR A 293 -8.40 -14.81 9.28
N THR A 294 -7.89 -13.78 8.60
CA THR A 294 -6.44 -13.47 8.69
C THR A 294 -6.06 -12.64 9.89
N TRP A 295 -6.76 -11.56 10.21
CA TRP A 295 -6.32 -10.66 11.29
C TRP A 295 -6.17 -11.39 12.64
N GLN A 296 -7.18 -12.17 13.03
CA GLN A 296 -7.23 -12.76 14.36
C GLN A 296 -6.14 -13.78 14.62
N VAL A 297 -5.71 -14.54 13.61
CA VAL A 297 -4.63 -15.51 13.78
C VAL A 297 -3.27 -14.82 14.02
N TYR A 298 -3.14 -13.54 13.63
CA TYR A 298 -1.97 -12.70 13.89
C TYR A 298 -2.14 -11.75 15.08
N LYS A 299 -3.27 -11.81 15.80
CA LYS A 299 -3.44 -11.00 17.00
C LYS A 299 -2.25 -11.23 17.94
N ASP A 300 -1.72 -10.14 18.48
CA ASP A 300 -0.58 -10.11 19.39
C ASP A 300 0.77 -10.57 18.81
N LEU A 301 0.86 -10.80 17.49
CA LEU A 301 2.14 -11.13 16.85
C LEU A 301 2.97 -9.88 16.50
N PRO A 302 4.31 -9.97 16.58
CA PRO A 302 5.18 -8.89 16.12
C PRO A 302 4.87 -8.48 14.69
N LEU A 303 4.85 -7.18 14.40
CA LEU A 303 4.62 -6.63 13.06
C LEU A 303 3.19 -6.80 12.51
N ALA A 304 2.26 -7.44 13.23
CA ALA A 304 0.89 -7.68 12.74
C ALA A 304 0.12 -6.37 12.51
N ASP A 305 0.35 -5.39 13.36
CA ASP A 305 -0.23 -4.03 13.39
C ASP A 305 0.44 -3.06 12.41
N LEU A 306 1.54 -3.45 11.78
CA LEU A 306 2.20 -2.63 10.77
C LEU A 306 1.45 -2.65 9.43
N SER A 307 1.51 -1.54 8.71
CA SER A 307 1.05 -1.50 7.31
C SER A 307 1.81 -2.52 6.46
N SER A 308 1.21 -3.01 5.37
CA SER A 308 1.85 -4.01 4.49
C SER A 308 3.25 -3.58 4.04
N LYS A 309 3.45 -2.29 3.74
CA LYS A 309 4.77 -1.73 3.39
C LYS A 309 5.74 -1.77 4.57
N ALA A 310 5.36 -1.19 5.71
CA ALA A 310 6.24 -1.14 6.89
C ALA A 310 6.59 -2.54 7.40
N ARG A 311 5.63 -3.47 7.37
CA ARG A 311 5.86 -4.88 7.66
C ARG A 311 6.83 -5.52 6.68
N GLY A 312 6.65 -5.31 5.37
CA GLY A 312 7.56 -5.83 4.35
C GLY A 312 8.98 -5.31 4.52
N ASP A 313 9.15 -4.01 4.81
CA ASP A 313 10.46 -3.40 5.07
C ASP A 313 11.13 -4.03 6.31
N ARG A 314 10.36 -4.33 7.38
CA ARG A 314 10.89 -4.98 8.59
C ARG A 314 11.19 -6.46 8.40
N LEU A 315 10.35 -7.20 7.70
CA LEU A 315 10.61 -8.60 7.35
C LEU A 315 11.87 -8.70 6.47
N LYS A 316 12.06 -7.78 5.53
CA LYS A 316 13.29 -7.69 4.72
C LYS A 316 14.53 -7.47 5.60
N ALA A 317 14.47 -6.52 6.54
CA ALA A 317 15.56 -6.29 7.48
C ALA A 317 15.87 -7.53 8.33
N LEU A 318 14.83 -8.25 8.78
CA LEU A 318 14.98 -9.50 9.53
C LEU A 318 15.67 -10.58 8.69
N VAL A 319 15.23 -10.76 7.45
CA VAL A 319 15.82 -11.75 6.52
C VAL A 319 17.28 -11.44 6.26
N ARG A 320 17.65 -10.17 6.07
CA ARG A 320 19.04 -9.75 5.91
C ARG A 320 19.89 -10.05 7.15
N ALA A 321 19.35 -9.82 8.35
CA ALA A 321 20.03 -10.16 9.59
C ALA A 321 20.26 -11.68 9.71
N VAL A 322 19.25 -12.48 9.39
CA VAL A 322 19.38 -13.94 9.33
C VAL A 322 20.41 -14.36 8.27
N ASP A 323 20.38 -13.74 7.09
CA ASP A 323 21.30 -14.03 5.98
C ASP A 323 22.77 -13.77 6.35
N SER A 324 23.02 -12.70 7.14
CA SER A 324 24.34 -12.39 7.71
C SER A 324 24.84 -13.49 8.65
N LEU A 325 23.94 -14.09 9.44
CA LEU A 325 24.25 -15.18 10.36
C LEU A 325 24.43 -16.53 9.65
N LEU A 326 23.75 -16.72 8.51
CA LEU A 326 23.91 -17.92 7.68
C LEU A 326 25.23 -17.90 6.89
N HIS A 327 25.74 -16.71 6.56
CA HIS A 327 26.91 -16.52 5.71
C HIS A 327 27.97 -15.62 6.37
N PRO A 328 28.57 -16.05 7.50
CA PRO A 328 29.49 -15.21 8.27
C PRO A 328 30.77 -14.82 7.52
N ALA A 329 31.16 -15.58 6.50
CA ALA A 329 32.31 -15.28 5.64
C ALA A 329 32.00 -14.25 4.53
N CYS A 330 30.72 -13.93 4.29
CA CYS A 330 30.31 -13.03 3.23
C CYS A 330 30.11 -11.61 3.74
N ILE A 331 30.62 -10.63 2.99
CA ILE A 331 30.29 -9.23 3.22
C ILE A 331 28.88 -8.97 2.66
N ILE A 332 27.99 -8.42 3.50
CA ILE A 332 26.65 -8.00 3.10
C ILE A 332 26.61 -6.47 2.92
N LYS A 333 26.26 -6.01 1.71
CA LYS A 333 26.17 -4.58 1.36
C LYS A 333 24.77 -4.22 0.88
N ASP A 334 24.29 -3.02 1.19
CA ASP A 334 23.04 -2.50 0.62
C ASP A 334 23.09 -2.45 -0.90
N ALA A 335 21.92 -2.60 -1.54
CA ALA A 335 21.81 -2.42 -2.97
C ALA A 335 21.86 -0.94 -3.36
N ASP A 336 22.58 -0.63 -4.44
CA ASP A 336 22.62 0.71 -5.04
C ASP A 336 21.43 0.98 -5.99
N SER A 337 20.53 0.00 -6.17
CA SER A 337 19.36 0.08 -7.04
C SER A 337 18.20 -0.78 -6.54
N ASP A 338 17.00 -0.57 -7.07
CA ASP A 338 15.80 -1.37 -6.73
C ASP A 338 15.78 -2.79 -7.35
N ALA A 339 16.77 -3.13 -8.19
CA ALA A 339 16.82 -4.41 -8.91
C ALA A 339 16.96 -5.60 -7.96
N PHE A 340 17.74 -5.44 -6.89
CA PHE A 340 17.94 -6.38 -5.80
C PHE A 340 17.86 -5.63 -4.45
N ASP A 341 17.99 -6.33 -3.32
CA ASP A 341 17.86 -5.73 -1.98
C ASP A 341 19.19 -5.61 -1.25
N TRP A 342 20.12 -6.55 -1.45
CA TRP A 342 21.51 -6.47 -0.97
C TRP A 342 22.46 -7.35 -1.80
N LEU A 343 23.76 -7.10 -1.67
CA LEU A 343 24.82 -8.00 -2.14
C LEU A 343 25.27 -8.92 -1.00
N ARG A 344 25.51 -10.20 -1.29
CA ARG A 344 26.10 -11.19 -0.38
C ARG A 344 27.29 -11.85 -1.06
N GLY A 345 28.51 -11.47 -0.69
CA GLY A 345 29.73 -12.03 -1.32
C GLY A 345 29.78 -11.85 -2.84
N GLY A 346 29.19 -10.76 -3.35
CA GLY A 346 29.06 -10.48 -4.79
C GLY A 346 27.75 -10.94 -5.43
N ALA A 347 27.01 -11.87 -4.82
CA ALA A 347 25.70 -12.30 -5.32
C ALA A 347 24.62 -11.24 -5.02
N ARG A 348 23.79 -10.91 -6.01
CA ARG A 348 22.67 -9.98 -5.88
C ARG A 348 21.45 -10.70 -5.32
N ILE A 349 21.06 -10.36 -4.10
CA ILE A 349 19.97 -11.02 -3.38
C ILE A 349 18.70 -10.18 -3.48
N LYS A 350 17.61 -10.77 -3.99
CA LYS A 350 16.26 -10.19 -3.90
C LYS A 350 15.50 -10.88 -2.79
N CYS A 351 14.84 -10.09 -1.93
CA CYS A 351 13.99 -10.59 -0.86
C CYS A 351 12.55 -10.10 -1.06
N LYS A 352 11.61 -11.05 -1.10
CA LYS A 352 10.19 -10.76 -1.08
C LYS A 352 9.54 -11.36 0.14
N SER A 353 8.71 -10.58 0.81
CA SER A 353 7.94 -11.04 1.97
C SER A 353 6.47 -11.16 1.63
N ALA A 354 5.80 -12.15 2.20
CA ALA A 354 4.36 -12.31 2.12
C ALA A 354 3.79 -12.79 3.45
N GLN A 355 2.56 -12.40 3.75
CA GLN A 355 1.81 -12.85 4.92
C GLN A 355 0.86 -13.97 4.49
N LEU A 356 0.82 -15.07 5.23
CA LEU A 356 -0.22 -16.09 5.07
C LEU A 356 -1.59 -15.45 5.31
N CYS A 357 -2.48 -15.52 4.33
CA CYS A 357 -3.80 -14.89 4.38
C CYS A 357 -4.89 -15.78 3.79
N TRP A 358 -6.11 -15.58 4.27
CA TRP A 358 -7.29 -16.28 3.77
C TRP A 358 -7.84 -15.59 2.53
N SER A 359 -7.98 -16.35 1.44
CA SER A 359 -8.66 -15.91 0.24
C SER A 359 -10.13 -16.31 0.29
N ARG A 360 -11.04 -15.32 0.34
CA ARG A 360 -12.49 -15.58 0.28
C ARG A 360 -12.92 -16.18 -1.06
N SER A 361 -12.36 -15.68 -2.17
CA SER A 361 -12.71 -16.16 -3.51
C SER A 361 -12.18 -17.58 -3.76
N GLY A 362 -10.97 -17.86 -3.28
CA GLY A 362 -10.37 -19.19 -3.39
C GLY A 362 -10.79 -20.16 -2.29
N LYS A 363 -11.55 -19.68 -1.28
CA LYS A 363 -11.88 -20.40 -0.04
C LYS A 363 -10.67 -21.17 0.51
N CYS A 364 -9.48 -20.57 0.53
CA CYS A 364 -8.24 -21.23 0.95
C CYS A 364 -7.28 -20.23 1.58
N TRP A 365 -6.39 -20.72 2.44
CA TRP A 365 -5.21 -19.95 2.83
C TRP A 365 -4.20 -19.91 1.70
N ARG A 366 -3.55 -18.77 1.53
CA ARG A 366 -2.52 -18.57 0.51
C ARG A 366 -1.45 -17.63 0.99
N THR A 367 -0.30 -17.73 0.35
CA THR A 367 0.73 -16.71 0.35
C THR A 367 1.03 -16.32 -1.08
N TYR A 368 1.33 -15.04 -1.32
CA TYR A 368 1.76 -14.62 -2.64
C TYR A 368 2.74 -13.46 -2.57
N PHE A 369 3.78 -13.57 -3.38
CA PHE A 369 4.86 -12.62 -3.54
C PHE A 369 4.68 -11.94 -4.88
N VAL A 370 4.80 -10.61 -4.91
CA VAL A 370 4.55 -9.81 -6.11
C VAL A 370 5.76 -8.99 -6.50
N ASP A 371 5.73 -8.50 -7.73
CA ASP A 371 6.73 -7.60 -8.27
C ASP A 371 8.13 -8.26 -8.34
N ILE A 372 8.15 -9.52 -8.76
CA ILE A 372 9.39 -10.26 -8.97
C ILE A 372 9.85 -10.10 -10.41
N LYS A 373 11.02 -9.51 -10.60
CA LYS A 373 11.55 -9.15 -11.92
C LYS A 373 12.50 -10.24 -12.44
N PHE A 374 11.95 -11.41 -12.77
CA PHE A 374 12.73 -12.45 -13.46
C PHE A 374 13.22 -11.94 -14.83
N GLN A 375 14.32 -12.54 -15.31
CA GLN A 375 14.71 -12.41 -16.70
C GLN A 375 13.62 -13.08 -17.56
N ALA A 376 13.17 -12.39 -18.60
CA ALA A 376 12.17 -12.91 -19.51
C ALA A 376 12.46 -12.36 -20.90
N PHE A 377 12.57 -13.27 -21.88
CA PHE A 377 12.90 -12.92 -23.25
C PHE A 377 11.90 -11.90 -23.81
N GLY A 378 12.39 -10.83 -24.44
CA GLY A 378 11.57 -9.72 -24.96
C GLY A 378 10.98 -8.78 -23.89
N ILE A 379 11.20 -9.04 -22.60
CA ILE A 379 10.74 -8.20 -21.50
C ILE A 379 11.94 -7.55 -20.77
N ARG A 380 12.95 -8.34 -20.40
CA ARG A 380 14.16 -7.91 -19.68
C ARG A 380 15.36 -8.71 -20.15
N GLU A 381 16.36 -8.01 -20.68
CA GLU A 381 17.60 -8.63 -21.19
C GLU A 381 18.51 -9.10 -20.06
N MET A 382 18.54 -8.39 -18.91
CA MET A 382 19.41 -8.72 -17.78
C MET A 382 18.62 -9.26 -16.58
N VAL A 383 19.19 -10.27 -15.92
CA VAL A 383 18.68 -10.77 -14.62
C VAL A 383 18.87 -9.68 -13.56
N ALA A 384 17.81 -9.33 -12.84
CA ALA A 384 17.87 -8.27 -11.82
C ALA A 384 18.58 -8.70 -10.53
N PHE A 385 18.65 -10.01 -10.26
CA PHE A 385 19.21 -10.61 -9.05
C PHE A 385 19.67 -12.05 -9.34
N ASP A 386 20.61 -12.57 -8.56
CA ASP A 386 21.14 -13.93 -8.70
C ASP A 386 20.39 -14.93 -7.81
N GLU A 387 19.82 -14.46 -6.70
CA GLU A 387 19.06 -15.30 -5.77
C GLU A 387 17.77 -14.60 -5.31
N LEU A 388 16.69 -15.38 -5.17
CA LEU A 388 15.42 -14.94 -4.61
C LEU A 388 15.18 -15.60 -3.25
N LEU A 389 15.09 -14.78 -2.21
CA LEU A 389 14.66 -15.17 -0.88
C LEU A 389 13.18 -14.83 -0.67
N LEU A 390 12.41 -15.82 -0.23
CA LEU A 390 11.00 -15.68 0.14
C LEU A 390 10.85 -15.73 1.65
N ALA A 391 10.31 -14.66 2.22
CA ALA A 391 10.04 -14.51 3.64
C ALA A 391 8.54 -14.71 3.90
N LEU A 392 8.15 -15.90 4.33
CA LEU A 392 6.78 -16.28 4.62
C LEU A 392 6.43 -16.00 6.09
N TYR A 393 5.75 -14.88 6.33
CA TYR A 393 5.27 -14.50 7.65
C TYR A 393 3.96 -15.24 7.95
N THR A 394 3.93 -15.96 9.07
CA THR A 394 2.83 -16.84 9.49
C THR A 394 2.52 -16.66 10.98
N PRO A 395 1.40 -17.21 11.48
CA PRO A 395 1.15 -17.22 12.90
C PRO A 395 2.15 -18.05 13.74
N ARG A 396 2.88 -18.99 13.14
CA ARG A 396 3.97 -19.74 13.81
C ARG A 396 5.26 -18.94 13.90
N GLY A 397 5.54 -18.12 12.88
CA GLY A 397 6.80 -17.40 12.77
C GLY A 397 7.11 -16.97 11.35
N LEU A 398 8.37 -16.64 11.11
CA LEU A 398 8.90 -16.34 9.79
C LEU A 398 9.68 -17.53 9.24
N PHE A 399 9.25 -18.07 8.10
CA PHE A 399 10.03 -19.03 7.31
C PHE A 399 10.77 -18.28 6.21
N ILE A 400 12.04 -18.66 5.99
CA ILE A 400 12.90 -18.09 4.95
C ILE A 400 13.30 -19.20 4.00
N HIS A 401 12.95 -19.06 2.72
CA HIS A 401 13.27 -20.00 1.66
C HIS A 401 14.12 -19.33 0.59
N ARG A 402 15.07 -20.09 0.04
CA ARG A 402 15.64 -19.83 -1.28
C ARG A 402 14.71 -20.42 -2.33
N HIS A 403 14.21 -19.58 -3.23
CA HIS A 403 13.33 -19.99 -4.32
C HIS A 403 14.15 -20.41 -5.56
N ASP A 404 13.61 -21.35 -6.33
CA ASP A 404 14.24 -21.93 -7.53
C ASP A 404 14.04 -21.09 -8.81
N LEU A 405 13.26 -20.01 -8.72
CA LEU A 405 12.85 -19.12 -9.81
C LEU A 405 11.84 -19.72 -10.80
N GLU A 406 11.34 -20.94 -10.55
CA GLU A 406 10.41 -21.65 -11.44
C GLU A 406 9.10 -22.03 -10.72
N PHE A 407 9.22 -22.63 -9.52
CA PHE A 407 8.09 -23.16 -8.80
C PHE A 407 7.03 -22.10 -8.48
N ALA A 408 5.78 -22.38 -8.85
CA ALA A 408 4.61 -21.53 -8.58
C ALA A 408 4.73 -20.08 -9.10
N VAL A 409 5.61 -19.84 -10.09
CA VAL A 409 5.70 -18.57 -10.81
C VAL A 409 4.52 -18.44 -11.76
N SER A 410 3.84 -17.30 -11.69
CA SER A 410 2.72 -16.93 -12.55
C SER A 410 2.99 -15.60 -13.22
N THR A 411 2.55 -15.49 -14.47
CA THR A 411 2.54 -14.24 -15.23
C THR A 411 1.24 -13.48 -14.95
N GLN A 412 1.30 -12.16 -15.09
CA GLN A 412 0.14 -11.25 -15.05
C GLN A 412 -0.28 -10.85 -16.48
N GLY A 413 -0.07 -11.74 -17.45
CA GLY A 413 -0.26 -11.44 -18.87
C GLY A 413 0.57 -10.23 -19.30
N VAL A 414 -0.06 -9.27 -19.99
CA VAL A 414 0.56 -8.03 -20.48
C VAL A 414 1.16 -7.19 -19.35
N LEU A 415 0.62 -7.27 -18.13
CA LEU A 415 1.14 -6.53 -16.99
C LEU A 415 2.44 -7.10 -16.42
N THR A 416 2.86 -8.31 -16.82
CA THR A 416 4.08 -8.95 -16.29
C THR A 416 5.32 -8.08 -16.54
N ALA A 417 5.39 -7.41 -17.69
CA ALA A 417 6.53 -6.56 -18.04
C ALA A 417 6.72 -5.39 -17.04
N THR A 418 5.63 -4.72 -16.72
CA THR A 418 5.60 -3.53 -15.85
C THR A 418 5.53 -3.91 -14.37
N SER A 419 4.68 -4.87 -14.03
CA SER A 419 4.33 -5.26 -12.66
C SER A 419 5.12 -6.45 -12.13
N GLY A 420 5.91 -7.12 -12.98
CA GLY A 420 6.68 -8.30 -12.61
C GLY A 420 5.83 -9.55 -12.49
N HIS A 421 6.49 -10.64 -12.14
CA HIS A 421 5.90 -11.94 -11.89
C HIS A 421 5.35 -12.02 -10.47
N ARG A 422 4.53 -13.05 -10.25
CA ARG A 422 3.95 -13.39 -8.96
C ARG A 422 4.27 -14.84 -8.63
N VAL A 423 4.75 -15.11 -7.41
CA VAL A 423 4.81 -16.47 -6.85
C VAL A 423 3.59 -16.63 -5.95
N GLU A 424 2.68 -17.57 -6.23
CA GLU A 424 1.49 -17.82 -5.39
C GLU A 424 1.41 -19.29 -4.99
N ILE A 425 1.35 -19.55 -3.69
CA ILE A 425 1.22 -20.89 -3.14
C ILE A 425 -0.04 -20.95 -2.30
N ARG A 426 -0.89 -21.93 -2.57
CA ARG A 426 -2.20 -22.11 -1.92
C ARG A 426 -2.22 -23.37 -1.09
N GLY A 427 -2.85 -23.29 0.08
CA GLY A 427 -3.27 -24.45 0.85
C GLY A 427 -4.48 -25.16 0.21
N PRO A 428 -5.02 -26.19 0.85
CA PRO A 428 -6.20 -26.90 0.37
C PRO A 428 -7.43 -25.98 0.30
N THR A 429 -8.25 -26.17 -0.73
CA THR A 429 -9.53 -25.45 -0.87
C THR A 429 -10.52 -25.95 0.18
N GLY A 430 -11.20 -25.02 0.86
CA GLY A 430 -12.16 -25.29 1.93
C GLY A 430 -11.54 -25.36 3.32
N GLU A 431 -10.21 -25.52 3.43
CA GLU A 431 -9.52 -25.71 4.71
C GLU A 431 -9.41 -24.39 5.49
N GLN A 432 -10.25 -24.21 6.52
CA GLN A 432 -10.28 -23.00 7.34
C GLN A 432 -9.17 -22.97 8.40
N ASN A 433 -8.64 -24.13 8.80
CA ASN A 433 -7.55 -24.24 9.77
C ASN A 433 -6.23 -23.79 9.13
N TRP A 434 -5.68 -22.67 9.62
CA TRP A 434 -4.47 -22.10 9.06
C TRP A 434 -3.24 -22.98 9.29
N GLN A 435 -3.20 -23.80 10.34
CA GLN A 435 -2.09 -24.73 10.61
C GLN A 435 -2.02 -25.80 9.53
N VAL A 436 -3.14 -26.48 9.26
CA VAL A 436 -3.23 -27.53 8.22
C VAL A 436 -2.88 -26.94 6.85
N ALA A 437 -3.44 -25.77 6.54
CA ALA A 437 -3.15 -25.12 5.27
C ALA A 437 -1.70 -24.64 5.16
N LEU A 438 -1.08 -24.18 6.26
CA LEU A 438 0.32 -23.83 6.30
C LEU A 438 1.20 -25.07 6.08
N GLU A 439 0.94 -26.19 6.74
CA GLU A 439 1.68 -27.44 6.53
C GLU A 439 1.63 -27.89 5.08
N ALA A 440 0.46 -27.85 4.44
CA ALA A 440 0.32 -28.13 3.02
C ALA A 440 1.13 -27.16 2.13
N ILE A 441 1.20 -25.86 2.47
CA ILE A 441 2.03 -24.87 1.77
C ILE A 441 3.51 -25.18 1.97
N MET A 442 3.93 -25.56 3.18
CA MET A 442 5.31 -25.88 3.51
C MET A 442 5.76 -27.16 2.82
N ASN A 443 4.92 -28.20 2.77
CA ASN A 443 5.21 -29.43 2.04
C ASN A 443 5.42 -29.17 0.53
N LYS A 444 4.66 -28.23 -0.04
CA LYS A 444 4.88 -27.78 -1.43
C LYS A 444 6.22 -27.05 -1.58
N LEU A 445 6.57 -26.16 -0.66
CA LEU A 445 7.83 -25.41 -0.71
C LEU A 445 9.07 -26.28 -0.46
N ASP A 446 8.93 -27.35 0.30
CA ASP A 446 10.06 -28.20 0.69
C ASP A 446 10.18 -29.49 -0.15
N ALA A 447 9.21 -29.77 -1.02
CA ALA A 447 9.28 -30.90 -1.94
C ALA A 447 10.51 -30.76 -2.84
N GLU A 448 11.36 -31.80 -2.87
CA GLU A 448 12.60 -31.81 -3.66
C GLU A 448 12.36 -31.50 -5.14
N SER A 449 11.20 -31.93 -5.68
CA SER A 449 10.78 -31.68 -7.06
C SER A 449 10.61 -30.19 -7.41
N ASN A 450 10.47 -29.32 -6.42
CA ASN A 450 10.17 -27.90 -6.61
C ASN A 450 11.40 -27.01 -6.40
N GLY A 451 12.60 -27.57 -6.18
CA GLY A 451 13.90 -26.87 -6.13
C GLY A 451 14.08 -25.83 -5.00
N CYS A 452 13.02 -25.49 -4.29
CA CYS A 452 13.01 -24.53 -3.21
C CYS A 452 13.70 -25.12 -1.97
N LYS A 453 14.46 -24.29 -1.25
CA LYS A 453 15.21 -24.73 -0.07
C LYS A 453 14.88 -23.87 1.13
N ARG A 454 14.38 -24.50 2.20
CA ARG A 454 14.18 -23.82 3.49
C ARG A 454 15.54 -23.53 4.14
N LEU A 455 15.84 -22.26 4.36
CA LEU A 455 17.11 -21.82 4.94
C LEU A 455 17.00 -21.60 6.45
N ALA A 456 15.91 -20.97 6.90
CA ALA A 456 15.78 -20.60 8.30
C ALA A 456 14.33 -20.48 8.78
N PHE A 457 14.17 -20.54 10.10
CA PHE A 457 12.90 -20.27 10.80
C PHE A 457 13.13 -19.38 12.03
N VAL A 458 12.25 -18.39 12.22
CA VAL A 458 12.22 -17.52 13.42
C VAL A 458 10.83 -17.61 14.07
N PRO A 459 10.66 -18.30 15.22
CA PRO A 459 9.35 -18.50 15.84
C PRO A 459 8.82 -17.21 16.46
N LEU A 460 7.70 -16.64 16.01
CA LEU A 460 7.28 -15.30 16.47
C LEU A 460 6.33 -15.31 17.67
N ARG A 461 5.78 -16.47 18.04
CA ARG A 461 5.10 -16.64 19.32
C ARG A 461 6.13 -17.02 20.38
N ARG A 462 6.02 -16.42 21.57
CA ARG A 462 6.55 -17.06 22.78
C ARG A 462 5.82 -18.40 22.87
N LEU A 463 6.50 -19.49 22.52
CA LEU A 463 6.00 -20.82 22.81
C LEU A 463 5.94 -20.89 24.33
N LYS A 464 4.73 -20.85 24.90
CA LYS A 464 4.55 -21.11 26.34
C LYS A 464 5.13 -22.50 26.58
N GLY A 465 6.23 -22.59 27.33
CA GLY A 465 6.95 -23.84 27.60
C GLY A 465 8.19 -24.11 26.74
N TRP A 466 8.64 -23.19 25.87
CA TRP A 466 10.02 -23.23 25.38
C TRP A 466 10.90 -22.47 26.37
N ASP A 467 11.17 -23.12 27.49
CA ASP A 467 12.24 -22.73 28.40
C ASP A 467 13.50 -23.13 27.65
N GLY A 468 14.23 -22.16 27.10
CA GLY A 468 15.36 -22.42 26.21
C GLY A 468 16.43 -23.25 26.91
N GLY A 469 16.27 -24.57 26.87
CA GLY A 469 17.30 -25.52 27.25
C GLY A 469 18.54 -25.17 26.44
N ASP A 470 19.59 -24.81 27.18
CA ASP A 470 20.84 -24.28 26.66
C ASP A 470 21.38 -25.16 25.52
N GLU A 471 21.56 -24.53 24.35
CA GLU A 471 22.47 -25.00 23.28
C GLU A 471 23.75 -24.17 23.31
#